data_AF-A0A938HPP7-F1
#
_entry.id   AF-A0A938HPP7-F1
#
_cell.length_a   1.000
_cell.length_b   1.000
_cell.length_c   1.000
_cell.angle_alpha   90.00
_cell.angle_beta   90.00
_cell.angle_gamma   90.00
#
_symmetry.space_group_name_H-M   'P 1'
#
loop_
_entity.id
_entity.type
_entity.pdbx_description
1 polymer ?
#
loop_
_entity_poly.entity_id
_entity_poly.type
_entity_poly.pdbx_seq_one_letter_code
_entity_poly.pdbx_strand_id
1 'polypeptide(L)' 'IPANERFDHYYSREELGEWLGPIRRLEEQAAEVHLVMNTNNRDQGPVNARLLMELLADFA' A
#
# COMPACT_ATOMS: atom_id res chain seq x y z
N ILE A 1 3.94 22.35 -6.58
CA ILE A 1 3.97 20.96 -7.09
C ILE A 1 2.54 20.60 -7.48
N PRO A 2 2.24 20.40 -8.77
CA PRO A 2 0.98 19.85 -9.25
C PRO A 2 0.56 18.60 -8.47
N ALA A 3 -0.75 18.37 -8.33
CA ALA A 3 -1.26 17.29 -7.48
C ALA A 3 -0.76 15.89 -7.90
N ASN A 4 -0.55 15.66 -9.20
CA ASN A 4 -0.02 14.41 -9.74
C ASN A 4 1.46 14.19 -9.41
N GLU A 5 2.29 15.23 -9.45
CA GLU A 5 3.73 15.13 -9.10
C GLU A 5 3.94 14.78 -7.62
N ARG A 6 3.01 15.14 -6.74
CA ARG A 6 3.05 14.75 -5.32
C ARG A 6 2.84 13.24 -5.12
N PHE A 7 2.22 12.57 -6.08
CA PHE A 7 1.79 11.17 -5.99
C PHE A 7 2.44 10.29 -7.06
N ASP A 8 3.49 10.80 -7.72
CA ASP A 8 4.26 10.09 -8.74
C ASP A 8 5.28 9.14 -8.07
N HIS A 9 4.80 7.97 -7.63
CA HIS A 9 5.63 7.04 -6.89
C HIS A 9 5.23 5.57 -7.11
N TYR A 10 6.22 4.76 -7.47
CA TYR A 10 6.15 3.30 -7.39
C TYR A 10 6.87 2.89 -6.12
N TYR A 11 6.14 2.29 -5.17
CA TYR A 11 6.77 1.79 -3.96
C TYR A 11 7.58 0.54 -4.27
N SER A 12 8.74 0.41 -3.62
CA SER A 12 9.48 -0.83 -3.59
C SER A 12 8.84 -1.86 -2.66
N ARG A 13 9.25 -3.13 -2.80
CA ARG A 13 8.84 -4.20 -1.90
C ARG A 13 9.29 -3.96 -0.45
N GLU A 14 10.47 -3.39 -0.27
CA GLU A 14 11.01 -3.07 1.07
C GLU A 14 10.16 -2.00 1.76
N GLU A 15 9.85 -0.90 1.06
CA GLU A 15 9.02 0.19 1.60
C GLU A 15 7.61 -0.28 1.97
N LEU A 16 6.94 -1.06 1.12
CA LEU A 16 5.62 -1.62 1.46
C LEU A 16 5.69 -2.68 2.56
N GLY A 17 6.82 -3.40 2.66
CA GLY A 17 7.05 -4.39 3.71
C GLY A 17 7.01 -3.79 5.11
N GLU A 18 7.46 -2.54 5.27
CA GLU A 18 7.39 -1.82 6.55
C GLU A 18 5.95 -1.62 7.04
N TRP A 19 4.96 -1.65 6.15
CA TRP A 19 3.55 -1.42 6.50
C TRP A 19 2.86 -2.67 7.06
N LEU A 20 3.39 -3.87 6.84
CA LEU A 20 2.76 -5.13 7.24
C LEU A 20 2.55 -5.24 8.76
N GLY A 21 3.55 -4.85 9.54
CA GLY A 21 3.46 -4.81 11.01
C GLY A 21 2.36 -3.84 11.50
N PRO A 22 2.36 -2.57 11.08
CA PRO A 22 1.28 -1.62 11.34
C PRO A 22 -0.11 -2.11 10.93
N ILE A 23 -0.26 -2.71 9.74
CA ILE A 23 -1.56 -3.22 9.25
C ILE A 23 -2.09 -4.30 10.19
N ARG A 24 -1.26 -5.27 10.60
CA ARG A 24 -1.66 -6.31 11.55
C ARG A 24 -2.13 -5.74 12.89
N ARG A 25 -1.50 -4.67 13.38
CA ARG A 25 -1.96 -3.99 14.60
C ARG A 25 -3.32 -3.31 14.42
N LEU A 26 -3.66 -2.85 13.22
CA LEU A 26 -4.98 -2.29 12.92
C LEU A 26 -6.05 -3.39 12.89
N GLU A 27 -5.73 -4.58 12.37
CA GLU A 27 -6.64 -5.73 12.36
C GLU A 27 -7.02 -6.19 13.79
N GLU A 28 -6.11 -6.04 14.75
CA GLU A 28 -6.40 -6.32 16.17
C GLU A 28 -7.37 -5.30 16.80
N GLN A 29 -7.53 -4.11 16.19
CA GLN A 29 -8.26 -2.97 16.75
C GLN A 29 -9.55 -2.63 16.00
N ALA A 30 -9.76 -3.22 14.82
CA ALA A 30 -10.89 -2.94 13.94
C ALA A 30 -11.52 -4.23 13.43
N ALA A 31 -12.83 -4.23 13.24
CA ALA A 31 -13.52 -5.37 12.64
C ALA A 31 -13.11 -5.60 11.18
N GLU A 32 -12.76 -4.51 10.46
CA GLU A 32 -12.29 -4.54 9.08
C GLU A 32 -11.25 -3.44 8.87
N VAL A 33 -10.24 -3.73 8.04
CA VAL A 33 -9.22 -2.76 7.61
C VAL A 33 -9.27 -2.67 6.09
N HIS A 34 -9.42 -1.45 5.57
CA HIS A 34 -9.46 -1.16 4.14
C HIS A 34 -8.23 -0.34 3.76
N LEU A 35 -7.47 -0.78 2.75
CA LEU A 35 -6.22 -0.14 2.30
C LEU A 35 -6.41 0.47 0.91
N VAL A 36 -5.98 1.71 0.72
CA VAL A 36 -6.16 2.45 -0.54
C VAL A 36 -4.82 3.00 -1.01
N MET A 37 -4.41 2.60 -2.22
CA MET A 37 -3.26 3.20 -2.91
C MET A 37 -3.68 4.47 -3.62
N ASN A 38 -3.17 5.62 -3.16
CA ASN A 38 -3.49 6.93 -3.72
C ASN A 38 -2.38 7.51 -4.61
N THR A 39 -1.39 6.70 -4.99
CA THR A 39 -0.44 7.03 -6.06
C THR A 39 -1.20 7.06 -7.38
N ASN A 40 -1.58 8.26 -7.82
CA ASN A 40 -2.57 8.47 -8.87
C ASN A 40 -1.97 8.92 -10.20
N ASN A 41 -0.66 8.76 -10.38
CA ASN A 41 -0.01 8.94 -11.67
C ASN A 41 0.05 7.61 -12.44
N ARG A 42 -0.33 7.64 -13.72
CA ARG A 42 -0.32 6.46 -14.63
C ARG A 42 -1.04 5.24 -14.01
N ASP A 43 -0.35 4.11 -13.92
CA ASP A 43 -0.83 2.81 -13.41
C ASP A 43 -0.31 2.48 -12.00
N GLN A 44 0.30 3.46 -11.31
CA GLN A 44 0.96 3.26 -10.02
C GLN A 44 0.02 2.72 -8.95
N GLY A 45 -1.20 3.26 -8.84
CA GLY A 45 -2.20 2.81 -7.87
C GLY A 45 -2.45 1.30 -7.96
N PRO A 46 -2.89 0.78 -9.13
CA PRO A 46 -3.04 -0.65 -9.36
C PRO A 46 -1.76 -1.48 -9.16
N VAL A 47 -0.59 -1.00 -9.62
CA VAL A 47 0.68 -1.73 -9.46
C VAL A 47 1.08 -1.85 -7.98
N ASN A 48 1.05 -0.75 -7.24
CA ASN A 48 1.36 -0.72 -5.81
C ASN A 48 0.35 -1.57 -5.02
N ALA A 49 -0.94 -1.51 -5.37
CA ALA A 49 -1.98 -2.29 -4.69
C ALA A 49 -1.75 -3.79 -4.89
N ARG A 50 -1.40 -4.20 -6.11
CA ARG A 50 -1.06 -5.60 -6.40
C ARG A 50 0.15 -6.07 -5.59
N LEU A 51 1.21 -5.27 -5.52
CA LEU A 51 2.39 -5.63 -4.73
C LEU A 51 2.08 -5.73 -3.23
N LEU A 52 1.26 -4.83 -2.68
CA LEU A 52 0.83 -4.92 -1.28
C LEU A 52 -0.03 -6.16 -1.03
N MET A 53 -0.93 -6.53 -1.95
CA MET A 53 -1.71 -7.76 -1.84
C MET A 53 -0.81 -9.02 -1.84
N GLU A 54 0.22 -9.06 -2.70
CA GLU A 54 1.21 -10.15 -2.69
C GLU A 54 1.94 -10.22 -1.34
N LEU A 55 2.40 -9.10 -0.81
CA LEU A 55 3.07 -9.04 0.50
C LEU A 55 2.18 -9.47 1.66
N LEU A 56 0.90 -9.09 1.66
CA LEU A 56 -0.05 -9.51 2.69
C LEU A 56 -0.33 -11.01 2.63
N ALA A 57 -0.41 -11.58 1.43
CA ALA A 57 -0.56 -13.02 1.25
C ALA A 57 0.68 -13.80 1.69
N ASP A 58 1.89 -13.25 1.50
CA ASP A 58 3.15 -13.86 1.94
C ASP A 58 3.37 -13.76 3.47
N PHE A 59 2.72 -12.79 4.14
CA PHE A 59 2.90 -12.49 5.57
C PHE A 59 1.91 -13.21 6.49
N ALA A 60 0.75 -13.60 5.96
CA ALA A 60 -0.32 -14.31 6.67
C ALA A 60 0.08 -15.77 7.00
#